data_AF-A0A959T428-F1
#
_entry.id   AF-A0A959T428-F1
#
_cell.length_a   1.000
_cell.length_b   1.000
_cell.length_c   1.000
_cell.angle_alpha   90.00
_cell.angle_beta   90.00
_cell.angle_gamma   90.00
#
_symmetry.space_group_name_H-M   'P 1'
#
loop_
_entity.id
_entity.type
_entity.pdbx_description
1 polymer ?
#
loop_
_entity_poly.entity_id
_entity_poly.type
_entity_poly.pdbx_seq_one_letter_code
_entity_poly.pdbx_strand_id
1 'polypeptide(L)'
;LKAYRSEKGGVNIFRPQANLARMTRSAERMCMPPIPEELVLDGLRELVDLDRDWIPKGGEASLYIRPFMFATDEYIGVRPSDTYRFIIFTCPVQAYYKEAVRVKIETYYSRAFPGGTGAAKCGGNYAAALYPAKLAQQDGFHQLVWTDGLEHRYIEESGT
;
A
#
# COMPACT_ATOMS: atom_id res chain seq x y z
N LEU A 1 2.74 -6.34 0.67
CA LEU A 1 3.39 -7.57 0.13
C LEU A 1 2.55 -8.78 0.54
N LYS A 2 2.90 -9.99 0.09
CA LYS A 2 2.08 -11.19 0.31
C LYS A 2 2.97 -12.40 0.57
N ALA A 3 2.51 -13.29 1.45
CA ALA A 3 3.05 -14.63 1.65
C ALA A 3 2.16 -15.65 0.92
N TYR A 4 2.80 -16.61 0.27
CA TYR A 4 2.18 -17.65 -0.53
C TYR A 4 2.67 -19.01 -0.08
N ARG A 5 1.76 -19.97 0.00
CA ARG A 5 2.14 -21.36 0.22
C ARG A 5 2.76 -21.90 -1.07
N SER A 6 3.93 -22.50 -0.96
CA SER A 6 4.60 -23.20 -2.05
C SER A 6 4.00 -24.57 -2.23
N GLU A 7 3.93 -25.05 -3.47
CA GLU A 7 3.56 -26.44 -3.79
C GLU A 7 4.49 -27.45 -3.11
N LYS A 8 5.72 -27.05 -2.78
CA LYS A 8 6.73 -27.87 -2.08
C LYS A 8 6.58 -27.84 -0.55
N GLY A 9 5.51 -27.27 0.00
CA GLY A 9 5.21 -27.28 1.44
C GLY A 9 5.78 -26.11 2.27
N GLY A 10 6.58 -25.22 1.66
CA GLY A 10 7.12 -24.01 2.31
C GLY A 10 6.28 -22.75 2.11
N VAL A 11 6.80 -21.61 2.57
CA VAL A 11 6.19 -20.27 2.38
C VAL A 11 7.15 -19.37 1.61
N ASN A 12 6.64 -18.71 0.58
CA ASN A 12 7.38 -17.75 -0.22
C ASN A 12 6.82 -16.35 0.00
N ILE A 13 7.71 -15.37 0.15
CA ILE A 13 7.37 -13.94 0.16
C ILE A 13 8.00 -13.31 -1.08
N PHE A 14 7.20 -12.68 -1.91
CA PHE A 14 7.70 -12.10 -3.16
C PHE A 14 8.35 -10.73 -2.93
N ARG A 15 9.67 -10.65 -3.20
CA ARG A 15 10.50 -9.43 -3.16
C ARG A 15 10.28 -8.56 -1.89
N PRO A 16 10.43 -9.12 -0.68
CA PRO A 16 10.25 -8.34 0.55
C PRO A 16 11.22 -7.16 0.64
N GLN A 17 12.49 -7.33 0.24
CA GLN A 17 13.51 -6.28 0.25
C GLN A 17 13.10 -5.07 -0.62
N ALA A 18 12.48 -5.30 -1.78
CA ALA A 18 12.00 -4.21 -2.62
C ALA A 18 10.85 -3.42 -1.97
N ASN A 19 10.02 -4.07 -1.16
CA ASN A 19 8.98 -3.40 -0.40
C ASN A 19 9.57 -2.57 0.74
N LEU A 20 10.61 -3.07 1.41
CA LEU A 20 11.34 -2.35 2.46
C LEU A 20 12.08 -1.14 1.89
N ALA A 21 12.81 -1.30 0.78
CA ALA A 21 13.44 -0.18 0.10
C ALA A 21 12.45 0.93 -0.28
N ARG A 22 11.23 0.56 -0.71
CA ARG A 22 10.15 1.54 -0.97
C ARG A 22 9.62 2.17 0.32
N MET A 23 9.51 1.40 1.40
CA MET A 23 9.09 1.91 2.71
C MET A 23 10.11 2.93 3.24
N THR A 24 11.41 2.65 3.13
CA THR A 24 12.49 3.57 3.52
C THR A 24 12.41 4.89 2.76
N ARG A 25 12.25 4.85 1.42
CA ARG A 25 12.04 6.08 0.63
C ARG A 25 10.76 6.84 1.00
N SER A 26 9.70 6.12 1.37
CA SER A 26 8.45 6.74 1.83
C SER A 26 8.63 7.38 3.20
N ALA A 27 9.36 6.73 4.11
CA ALA A 27 9.68 7.25 5.44
C ALA A 27 10.51 8.53 5.33
N GLU A 28 11.56 8.54 4.50
CA GLU A 28 12.36 9.73 4.21
C GLU A 28 11.49 10.90 3.73
N ARG A 29 10.62 10.66 2.73
CA ARG A 29 9.71 11.69 2.20
C ARG A 29 8.76 12.25 3.26
N MET A 30 8.39 11.43 4.25
CA MET A 30 7.47 11.77 5.34
C MET A 30 8.18 12.21 6.63
N CYS A 31 9.49 12.45 6.60
CA CYS A 31 10.30 12.81 7.77
C CYS A 31 10.23 11.78 8.91
N MET A 32 10.05 10.50 8.57
CA MET A 32 10.01 9.39 9.53
C MET A 32 11.37 8.68 9.56
N PRO A 33 11.78 8.12 10.72
CA PRO A 33 13.05 7.42 10.83
C PRO A 33 13.07 6.14 9.97
N PRO A 34 14.22 5.78 9.38
CA PRO A 34 14.38 4.49 8.75
C PRO A 34 14.36 3.38 9.79
N ILE A 35 13.92 2.19 9.39
CA ILE A 35 13.97 0.99 10.22
C ILE A 35 15.04 0.07 9.65
N PRO A 36 15.93 -0.52 10.47
CA PRO A 36 16.93 -1.46 9.98
C PRO A 36 16.28 -2.60 9.19
N GLU A 37 16.79 -2.87 7.98
CA GLU A 37 16.19 -3.84 7.06
C GLU A 37 16.12 -5.24 7.67
N GLU A 38 17.22 -5.68 8.31
CA GLU A 38 17.34 -6.97 8.99
C GLU A 38 16.25 -7.14 10.06
N LEU A 39 16.05 -6.13 10.91
CA LEU A 39 15.01 -6.15 11.95
C LEU A 39 13.61 -6.38 11.36
N VAL A 40 13.31 -5.74 10.23
CA VAL A 40 12.00 -5.91 9.58
C VAL A 40 11.87 -7.28 8.91
N LEU A 41 12.94 -7.78 8.26
CA LEU A 41 12.92 -9.08 7.59
C LEU A 41 12.82 -10.23 8.58
N ASP A 42 13.53 -10.16 9.71
CA ASP A 42 13.48 -11.17 10.76
C ASP A 42 12.12 -11.18 11.44
N GLY A 43 11.61 -10.01 11.85
CA GLY A 43 10.27 -9.89 12.43
C GLY A 43 9.16 -10.36 11.47
N LEU A 44 9.32 -10.09 10.16
CA LEU A 44 8.42 -10.58 9.14
C LEU A 44 8.45 -12.12 9.02
N ARG A 45 9.65 -12.71 9.08
CA ARG A 45 9.83 -14.16 9.01
C ARG A 45 9.17 -14.85 10.20
N GLU A 46 9.44 -14.38 11.41
CA GLU A 46 8.85 -14.91 12.65
C GLU A 46 7.32 -14.78 12.65
N LEU A 47 6.78 -13.62 12.27
CA LEU A 47 5.34 -13.41 12.21
C LEU A 47 4.66 -14.35 11.20
N VAL A 48 5.23 -14.50 10.01
CA VAL A 48 4.67 -15.38 8.98
C VAL A 48 4.79 -16.85 9.36
N ASP A 49 5.82 -17.22 10.12
CA ASP A 49 5.97 -18.57 10.64
C ASP A 49 4.94 -18.89 11.72
N LEU A 50 4.73 -17.95 12.65
CA LEU A 50 3.69 -18.01 13.67
C LEU A 50 2.29 -18.12 13.06
N ASP A 51 2.02 -17.33 12.03
CA ASP A 51 0.73 -17.28 11.32
C ASP A 51 0.64 -18.26 10.14
N ARG A 52 1.52 -19.26 10.05
CA ARG A 52 1.65 -20.13 8.86
C ARG A 52 0.33 -20.81 8.46
N ASP A 53 -0.54 -21.12 9.42
CA ASP A 53 -1.83 -21.77 9.17
C ASP A 53 -2.91 -20.80 8.66
N TRP A 54 -2.73 -19.49 8.82
CA TRP A 54 -3.59 -18.47 8.22
C TRP A 54 -3.34 -18.29 6.72
N ILE A 55 -2.24 -18.83 6.20
CA ILE A 55 -1.91 -18.74 4.77
C ILE A 55 -2.87 -19.65 3.98
N PRO A 56 -3.73 -19.07 3.11
CA PRO A 56 -4.70 -19.84 2.34
C PRO A 56 -4.05 -20.94 1.49
N LYS A 57 -4.78 -22.05 1.31
CA LYS A 57 -4.37 -23.17 0.46
C LYS A 57 -5.02 -23.05 -0.92
N GLY A 58 -4.21 -23.11 -1.98
CA GLY A 58 -4.65 -23.19 -3.37
C GLY A 58 -5.14 -21.86 -3.98
N GLY A 59 -5.23 -21.85 -5.32
CA GLY A 59 -5.73 -20.72 -6.10
C GLY A 59 -4.86 -19.45 -6.02
N GLU A 60 -5.48 -18.30 -6.30
CA GLU A 60 -4.85 -16.97 -6.23
C GLU A 60 -4.88 -16.35 -4.81
N ALA A 61 -5.21 -17.14 -3.80
CA ALA A 61 -5.31 -16.68 -2.42
C ALA A 61 -3.92 -16.54 -1.77
N SER A 62 -3.81 -15.66 -0.79
CA SER A 62 -2.53 -15.35 -0.13
C SER A 62 -2.74 -14.77 1.25
N LEU A 63 -1.70 -14.77 2.09
CA LEU A 63 -1.68 -13.97 3.31
C LEU A 63 -1.12 -12.59 2.96
N TYR A 64 -1.97 -11.58 2.97
CA TYR A 64 -1.54 -10.20 2.78
C TYR A 64 -0.80 -9.72 4.01
N ILE A 65 0.32 -9.02 3.79
CA ILE A 65 1.19 -8.51 4.85
C ILE A 65 1.25 -6.99 4.70
N ARG A 66 0.94 -6.29 5.80
CA ARG A 66 0.90 -4.83 5.87
C ARG A 66 1.83 -4.30 6.97
N PRO A 67 3.10 -4.01 6.62
CA PRO A 67 3.93 -3.11 7.38
C PRO A 67 3.39 -1.68 7.25
N PHE A 68 3.31 -0.94 8.36
CA PHE A 68 3.00 0.48 8.36
C PHE A 68 3.64 1.18 9.56
N MET A 69 3.80 2.50 9.45
CA MET A 69 4.38 3.34 10.48
C MET A 69 3.57 4.63 10.62
N PHE A 70 3.43 5.12 11.85
CA PHE A 70 2.73 6.37 12.13
C PHE A 70 3.35 7.10 13.32
N ALA A 71 3.21 8.43 13.31
CA ALA A 71 3.61 9.32 14.40
C ALA A 71 2.76 9.09 15.65
N THR A 72 3.37 9.16 16.83
CA THR A 72 2.69 8.91 18.12
C THR A 72 2.83 10.03 19.14
N ASP A 73 3.41 11.17 18.75
CA ASP A 73 3.54 12.32 19.63
C ASP A 73 2.17 12.89 20.05
N GLU A 74 2.08 13.33 21.30
CA GLU A 74 0.93 14.06 21.84
C GLU A 74 0.94 15.57 21.49
N TYR A 75 2.04 16.06 20.90
CA TYR A 75 2.21 17.47 20.56
C TYR A 75 1.28 17.88 19.39
N ILE A 76 0.51 18.95 19.59
CA ILE A 76 -0.51 19.40 18.63
C ILE A 76 0.08 20.24 17.47
N GLY A 77 1.22 20.90 17.68
CA GLY A 77 1.82 21.75 16.66
C GLY A 77 2.36 20.97 15.46
N VAL A 78 2.41 21.61 14.29
CA VAL A 78 2.84 20.97 13.04
C VAL A 78 4.36 20.86 13.00
N ARG A 79 4.88 19.65 13.23
CA ARG A 79 6.30 19.28 13.11
C ARG A 79 6.44 17.78 12.81
N PRO A 80 7.59 17.31 12.32
CA PRO A 80 7.93 15.89 12.39
C PRO A 80 7.85 15.40 13.84
N SER A 81 7.27 14.21 14.01
CA SER A 81 7.13 13.56 15.31
C SER A 81 8.50 13.11 15.83
N ASP A 82 8.69 13.09 17.14
CA ASP A 82 9.87 12.50 17.79
C ASP A 82 9.68 11.01 18.04
N THR A 83 8.43 10.58 18.21
CA THR A 83 8.06 9.18 18.44
C THR A 83 7.23 8.62 17.28
N TYR A 84 7.50 7.36 16.94
CA TYR A 84 6.80 6.62 15.91
C TYR A 84 6.52 5.20 16.38
N ARG A 85 5.47 4.59 15.81
CA ARG A 85 5.18 3.17 15.96
C ARG A 85 5.18 2.48 14.61
N PHE A 86 5.95 1.41 14.52
CA PHE A 86 5.95 0.49 13.38
C PHE A 86 5.21 -0.79 13.76
N ILE A 87 4.33 -1.25 12.87
CA ILE A 87 3.51 -2.44 13.08
C ILE A 87 3.46 -3.23 11.76
N ILE A 88 3.46 -4.55 11.87
CA ILE A 88 3.11 -5.45 10.78
C ILE A 88 1.84 -6.21 11.19
N PHE A 89 0.83 -6.22 10.33
CA PHE A 89 -0.29 -7.14 10.47
C PHE A 89 -0.46 -8.01 9.22
N THR A 90 -1.14 -9.13 9.39
CA THR A 90 -1.44 -10.12 8.36
C THR A 90 -2.96 -10.23 8.15
N CYS A 91 -3.38 -10.55 6.93
CA CYS A 91 -4.81 -10.75 6.61
C CYS A 91 -4.96 -11.72 5.43
N PRO A 92 -5.70 -12.83 5.56
CA PRO A 92 -5.99 -13.72 4.44
C PRO A 92 -6.80 -12.99 3.35
N VAL A 93 -6.38 -13.09 2.09
CA VAL A 93 -7.06 -12.45 0.95
C VAL A 93 -7.21 -13.39 -0.23
N GLN A 94 -8.23 -13.16 -1.06
CA GLN A 94 -8.49 -13.85 -2.32
C GLN A 94 -8.22 -12.93 -3.52
N ALA A 95 -8.54 -13.41 -4.73
CA ALA A 95 -8.57 -12.61 -5.94
C ALA A 95 -9.43 -11.36 -5.76
N TYR A 96 -8.94 -10.22 -6.25
CA TYR A 96 -9.54 -8.91 -6.00
C TYR A 96 -10.72 -8.61 -6.94
N TYR A 97 -10.65 -9.05 -8.20
CA TYR A 97 -11.72 -8.91 -9.19
C TYR A 97 -12.15 -10.28 -9.71
N LYS A 98 -13.47 -10.47 -9.85
CA LYS A 98 -14.07 -11.69 -10.42
C LYS A 98 -14.60 -11.47 -11.84
N GLU A 99 -14.62 -10.22 -12.29
CA GLU A 99 -15.20 -9.80 -13.56
C GLU A 99 -14.39 -8.63 -14.15
N ALA A 100 -14.70 -8.29 -15.41
CA ALA A 100 -14.03 -7.20 -16.10
C ALA A 100 -14.30 -5.84 -15.43
N VAL A 101 -13.22 -5.09 -15.20
CA VAL A 101 -13.27 -3.81 -14.49
C VAL A 101 -13.64 -2.68 -15.46
N ARG A 102 -14.87 -2.16 -15.37
CA ARG A 102 -15.22 -0.84 -15.93
C ARG A 102 -14.43 0.29 -15.25
N VAL A 103 -13.77 1.10 -16.05
CA VAL A 103 -12.93 2.22 -15.59
C VAL A 103 -13.41 3.55 -16.14
N LYS A 104 -13.24 4.63 -15.37
CA LYS A 104 -13.48 6.01 -15.79
C LYS A 104 -12.16 6.76 -15.84
N ILE A 105 -11.87 7.43 -16.95
CA ILE A 105 -10.73 8.34 -17.04
C ILE A 105 -11.08 9.57 -16.19
N GLU A 106 -10.28 9.85 -15.17
CA GLU A 106 -10.43 11.02 -14.32
C GLU A 106 -9.74 12.22 -14.98
N THR A 107 -10.46 13.33 -15.13
CA THR A 107 -9.99 14.54 -15.86
C THR A 107 -10.19 15.83 -15.07
N TYR A 108 -10.55 15.72 -13.79
CA TYR A 108 -10.76 16.87 -12.90
C TYR A 108 -9.97 16.73 -11.60
N TYR A 109 -10.03 15.56 -10.96
CA TYR A 109 -9.27 15.29 -9.75
C TYR A 109 -7.88 14.74 -10.08
N SER A 110 -6.86 15.21 -9.35
CA SER A 110 -5.48 14.73 -9.51
C SER A 110 -5.10 13.80 -8.38
N ARG A 111 -4.52 12.63 -8.70
CA ARG A 111 -4.02 11.68 -7.70
C ARG A 111 -2.74 12.16 -7.03
N ALA A 112 -1.90 12.78 -7.83
CA ALA A 112 -0.59 13.28 -7.46
C ALA A 112 -0.24 14.46 -8.39
N PHE A 113 0.80 15.19 -8.02
CA PHE A 113 1.32 16.30 -8.82
C PHE A 113 2.85 16.35 -8.66
N PRO A 114 3.61 16.85 -9.66
CA PRO A 114 5.04 17.09 -9.51
C PRO A 114 5.38 17.89 -8.23
N GLY A 115 6.36 17.40 -7.47
CA GLY A 115 6.73 17.95 -6.16
C GLY A 115 5.86 17.48 -4.98
N GLY A 116 4.74 16.81 -5.24
CA GLY A 116 3.86 16.23 -4.23
C GLY A 116 4.41 14.95 -3.57
N THR A 117 3.49 14.11 -3.10
CA THR A 117 3.78 12.89 -2.35
C THR A 117 3.44 11.61 -3.11
N GLY A 118 3.09 11.70 -4.41
CA GLY A 118 2.59 10.57 -5.22
C GLY A 118 3.54 9.37 -5.28
N ALA A 119 4.86 9.61 -5.26
CA ALA A 119 5.87 8.55 -5.26
C ALA A 119 6.03 7.82 -3.91
N ALA A 120 5.58 8.44 -2.81
CA ALA A 120 5.62 7.84 -1.47
C ALA A 120 4.34 7.05 -1.19
N LYS A 121 4.45 5.92 -0.49
CA LYS A 121 3.28 5.14 -0.06
C LYS A 121 2.74 5.68 1.27
N CYS A 122 2.18 6.89 1.25
CA CYS A 122 1.62 7.54 2.45
C CYS A 122 0.09 7.60 2.42
N GLY A 123 -0.53 7.64 3.60
CA GLY A 123 -1.99 7.60 3.74
C GLY A 123 -2.73 8.79 3.11
N GLY A 124 -2.10 9.97 3.09
CA GLY A 124 -2.71 11.18 2.53
C GLY A 124 -3.09 11.05 1.05
N ASN A 125 -2.26 10.38 0.24
CA ASN A 125 -2.55 10.14 -1.18
C ASN A 125 -3.86 9.33 -1.36
N TYR A 126 -4.10 8.35 -0.49
CA TYR A 126 -5.29 7.51 -0.52
C TYR A 126 -6.52 8.28 -0.05
N ALA A 127 -6.39 9.08 1.01
CA ALA A 127 -7.49 9.89 1.55
C ALA A 127 -8.03 10.86 0.49
N ALA A 128 -7.15 11.51 -0.29
CA ALA A 128 -7.54 12.40 -1.37
C ALA A 128 -8.28 11.68 -2.52
N ALA A 129 -7.96 10.41 -2.76
CA ALA A 129 -8.55 9.61 -3.84
C ALA A 129 -9.96 9.04 -3.53
N LEU A 130 -10.36 8.98 -2.26
CA LEU A 130 -11.63 8.33 -1.85
C LEU A 130 -12.87 9.02 -2.43
N TYR A 131 -12.92 10.35 -2.39
CA TYR A 131 -14.10 11.09 -2.84
C TYR A 131 -14.31 10.98 -4.37
N PRO A 132 -13.31 11.19 -5.23
CA PRO A 132 -13.44 10.95 -6.67
C PRO A 132 -13.82 9.50 -6.99
N ALA A 133 -13.21 8.53 -6.32
CA ALA A 133 -13.54 7.12 -6.51
C ALA A 133 -15.01 6.82 -6.15
N LYS A 134 -15.54 7.43 -5.08
CA LYS A 134 -16.95 7.33 -4.71
C LYS A 134 -17.88 7.89 -5.80
N LEU A 135 -17.55 9.03 -6.40
CA LEU A 135 -18.35 9.60 -7.49
C LEU A 135 -18.35 8.68 -8.71
N ALA A 136 -17.19 8.14 -9.08
CA ALA A 136 -17.08 7.18 -10.18
C ALA A 136 -17.90 5.91 -9.92
N GLN A 137 -17.94 5.42 -8.68
CA GLN A 137 -18.79 4.29 -8.28
C GLN A 137 -20.28 4.60 -8.41
N GLN A 138 -20.70 5.83 -8.06
CA GLN A 138 -22.09 6.28 -8.24
C GLN A 138 -22.48 6.35 -9.72
N ASP A 139 -21.53 6.63 -10.61
CA ASP A 139 -21.69 6.58 -12.07
C ASP A 139 -21.59 5.15 -12.65
N GLY A 140 -21.40 4.13 -11.81
CA GLY A 140 -21.33 2.72 -12.20
C GLY A 140 -19.93 2.22 -12.59
N PHE A 141 -18.87 2.99 -12.39
CA PHE A 141 -17.50 2.55 -12.67
C PHE A 141 -16.88 1.90 -11.42
N HIS A 142 -15.99 0.92 -11.63
CA HIS A 142 -15.35 0.23 -10.51
C HIS A 142 -14.06 0.93 -10.05
N GLN A 143 -13.36 1.58 -10.97
CA GLN A 143 -12.08 2.25 -10.72
C GLN A 143 -11.92 3.51 -11.55
N LEU A 144 -11.08 4.41 -11.06
CA LEU A 144 -10.56 5.53 -11.83
C LEU A 144 -9.26 5.14 -12.53
N VAL A 145 -9.06 5.66 -13.73
CA VAL A 145 -7.74 5.81 -14.35
C VAL A 145 -7.36 7.26 -14.21
N TRP A 146 -6.32 7.52 -13.43
CA TRP A 146 -5.80 8.84 -13.17
C TRP A 146 -5.01 9.35 -14.36
N THR A 147 -5.12 10.65 -14.59
CA THR A 147 -4.33 11.38 -15.56
C THR A 147 -3.43 12.39 -14.85
N ASP A 148 -2.43 12.88 -15.55
CA ASP A 148 -1.53 13.92 -15.05
C ASP A 148 -2.33 15.12 -14.53
N GLY A 149 -1.91 15.69 -13.41
CA GLY A 149 -2.67 16.76 -12.79
C GLY A 149 -2.58 18.14 -13.45
N LEU A 150 -1.81 18.28 -14.55
CA LEU A 150 -1.59 19.57 -15.21
C LEU A 150 -2.54 19.76 -16.39
N GLU A 151 -2.53 18.82 -17.33
CA GLU A 151 -3.32 18.87 -18.56
C GLU A 151 -4.42 17.81 -18.62
N HIS A 152 -4.38 16.78 -17.74
CA HIS A 152 -5.28 15.62 -17.77
C HIS A 152 -5.29 14.90 -19.12
N ARG A 153 -4.13 14.80 -19.78
CA ARG A 153 -3.95 14.19 -21.10
C ARG A 153 -3.14 12.90 -21.05
N TYR A 154 -2.24 12.78 -20.09
CA TYR A 154 -1.35 11.64 -19.96
C TYR A 154 -1.88 10.70 -18.88
N ILE A 155 -2.06 9.43 -19.23
CA ILE A 155 -2.50 8.40 -18.27
C ILE A 155 -1.35 8.08 -17.30
N GLU A 156 -1.66 8.00 -16.01
CA GLU A 156 -0.71 7.65 -14.96
C GLU A 156 -0.97 6.24 -14.39
N GLU A 157 -2.06 6.06 -13.64
CA GLU A 157 -2.31 4.86 -12.83
C GLU A 157 -3.80 4.48 -12.85
N SER A 158 -4.11 3.22 -12.52
CA SER A 158 -5.48 2.74 -12.31
C SER A 158 -5.71 2.39 -10.84
N GLY A 159 -6.72 3.00 -10.23
CA GLY A 159 -7.13 2.77 -8.85
C GLY A 159 -6.33 3.50 -7.78
N THR A 160 -6.12 2.90 -6.61
CA THR A 160 -5.60 3.56 -5.40
C THR A 160 -4.15 3.23 -5.06
#